data_AF-A0A1M7RJZ5-F1
#
_entry.id   AF-A0A1M7RJZ5-F1
#
_cell.length_a   1.000
_cell.length_b   1.000
_cell.length_c   1.000
_cell.angle_alpha   90.00
_cell.angle_beta   90.00
_cell.angle_gamma   90.00
#
_symmetry.space_group_name_H-M   'P 1'
#
loop_
_entity.id
_entity.type
_entity.pdbx_description
1 polymer ?
#
loop_
_entity_poly.entity_id
_entity_poly.type
_entity_poly.pdbx_seq_one_letter_code
_entity_poly.pdbx_strand_id
1 'polypeptide(L)'
;MTDEDAAQNVIERLLLALAAQLDSSENPVLATGAAEALADLSRSEAETIFGQAGLLVHYGADTGPLETLIRAMSAVQRDEAPEDAVVKPGDEVRLVGELPESLSGYGEAWLRETVFVVRHVGRGPTVAVQSDLAQDYMIATVPAAAVERFAR
;
A
#
# COMPACT_ATOMS: atom_id res chain seq x y z
N MET A 1 26.29 8.00 -2.07
CA MET A 1 24.95 7.87 -2.64
C MET A 1 25.01 6.72 -3.61
N THR A 2 24.36 5.63 -3.26
CA THR A 2 24.21 4.46 -4.12
C THR A 2 23.15 4.74 -5.18
N ASP A 3 23.09 3.93 -6.24
CA ASP A 3 22.01 4.03 -7.23
C ASP A 3 20.63 3.75 -6.59
N GLU A 4 20.60 2.94 -5.54
CA GLU A 4 19.41 2.63 -4.75
C GLU A 4 18.93 3.86 -3.95
N ASP A 5 19.84 4.57 -3.29
CA ASP A 5 19.52 5.84 -2.61
C ASP A 5 18.95 6.85 -3.61
N ALA A 6 19.50 6.90 -4.83
CA ALA A 6 19.03 7.82 -5.86
C ALA A 6 17.62 7.46 -6.34
N ALA A 7 17.34 6.18 -6.56
CA ALA A 7 16.01 5.70 -6.96
C ALA A 7 14.95 6.01 -5.89
N GLN A 8 15.25 5.75 -4.62
CA GLN A 8 14.35 6.06 -3.50
C GLN A 8 14.05 7.56 -3.42
N ASN A 9 15.07 8.42 -3.53
CA ASN A 9 14.88 9.87 -3.54
C ASN A 9 14.01 10.36 -4.71
N VAL A 10 14.12 9.72 -5.89
CA VAL A 10 13.27 10.05 -7.04
C VAL A 10 11.83 9.64 -6.77
N ILE A 11 11.60 8.43 -6.25
CA ILE A 11 10.26 7.95 -5.89
C ILE A 11 9.61 8.87 -4.85
N GLU A 12 10.34 9.23 -3.79
CA GLU A 12 9.86 10.17 -2.77
C GLU A 12 9.40 11.50 -3.38
N ARG A 13 10.23 12.12 -4.22
CA ARG A 13 9.90 13.40 -4.87
C ARG A 13 8.69 13.29 -5.77
N LEU A 14 8.54 12.17 -6.49
CA LEU A 14 7.37 11.92 -7.33
C LEU A 14 6.10 11.76 -6.48
N LEU A 15 6.17 11.02 -5.37
CA LEU A 15 5.05 10.86 -4.45
C LEU A 15 4.61 12.20 -3.85
N LEU A 16 5.56 13.03 -3.40
CA LEU A 16 5.27 14.36 -2.88
C LEU A 16 4.64 15.27 -3.94
N ALA A 17 5.13 15.22 -5.18
CA ALA A 17 4.55 16.00 -6.29
C ALA A 17 3.12 15.56 -6.63
N LEU A 18 2.85 14.26 -6.67
CA LEU A 18 1.51 13.71 -6.90
C LEU A 18 0.55 14.05 -5.75
N ALA A 19 1.03 13.96 -4.50
CA ALA A 19 0.24 14.34 -3.33
C ALA A 19 -0.14 15.84 -3.36
N ALA A 20 0.82 16.71 -3.66
CA ALA A 20 0.59 18.15 -3.79
C ALA A 20 -0.38 18.47 -4.95
N GLN A 21 -0.30 17.73 -6.06
CA GLN A 21 -1.25 17.87 -7.17
C GLN A 21 -2.69 17.58 -6.70
N LEU A 22 -2.89 16.47 -5.97
CA LEU A 22 -4.21 16.08 -5.48
C LEU A 22 -4.76 17.10 -4.48
N ASP A 23 -3.94 17.60 -3.56
CA ASP A 23 -4.33 18.57 -2.54
C ASP A 23 -4.83 19.90 -3.13
N SER A 24 -4.26 20.30 -4.28
CA SER A 24 -4.68 21.52 -4.97
C SER A 24 -6.01 21.42 -5.73
N SER A 25 -6.63 20.24 -5.79
CA SER A 25 -7.85 19.98 -6.55
C SER A 25 -9.10 19.94 -5.66
N GLU A 26 -10.18 20.61 -6.08
CA GLU A 26 -11.50 20.51 -5.43
C GLU A 26 -12.08 19.08 -5.51
N ASN A 27 -11.63 18.28 -6.48
CA ASN A 27 -11.96 16.88 -6.61
C ASN A 27 -10.66 16.08 -6.84
N PRO A 28 -10.01 15.57 -5.78
CA PRO A 28 -8.68 14.98 -5.86
C PRO A 28 -8.72 13.65 -6.62
N VAL A 29 -8.47 13.71 -7.92
CA VAL A 29 -8.35 12.55 -8.82
C VAL A 29 -7.00 12.60 -9.52
N LEU A 30 -6.36 11.44 -9.66
CA LEU A 30 -5.12 11.33 -10.42
C LEU A 30 -5.35 11.73 -11.88
N ALA A 31 -4.37 12.41 -12.47
CA ALA A 31 -4.39 12.63 -13.92
C ALA A 31 -4.41 11.27 -14.64
N THR A 32 -5.12 11.17 -15.77
CA THR A 32 -5.32 9.90 -16.50
C THR A 32 -4.03 9.13 -16.73
N GLY A 33 -2.98 9.79 -17.23
CA GLY A 33 -1.69 9.12 -17.47
C GLY A 33 -0.99 8.66 -16.18
N ALA A 34 -1.22 9.33 -15.04
CA ALA A 34 -0.73 8.86 -13.75
C ALA A 34 -1.52 7.63 -13.26
N ALA A 35 -2.84 7.62 -13.45
CA ALA A 35 -3.67 6.47 -13.12
C ALA A 35 -3.30 5.25 -13.97
N GLU A 36 -3.12 5.41 -15.29
CA GLU A 36 -2.68 4.34 -16.20
C GLU A 36 -1.31 3.78 -15.79
N ALA A 37 -0.32 4.64 -15.51
CA ALA A 37 0.99 4.20 -15.06
C ALA A 37 0.95 3.44 -13.72
N LEU A 38 0.00 3.79 -12.85
CA LEU A 38 -0.21 3.11 -11.57
C LEU A 38 -1.04 1.84 -11.69
N ALA A 39 -1.80 1.64 -12.78
CA ALA A 39 -2.58 0.43 -13.03
C ALA A 39 -1.67 -0.76 -13.39
N ASP A 40 -0.63 -0.50 -14.18
CA ASP A 40 0.28 -1.51 -14.72
C ASP A 40 1.39 -1.97 -13.74
N LEU A 41 1.33 -1.56 -12.47
CA LEU A 41 2.36 -1.91 -11.50
C LEU A 41 2.43 -3.41 -11.23
N SER A 42 3.64 -3.97 -11.27
CA SER A 42 3.91 -5.27 -10.68
C SER A 42 3.79 -5.22 -9.15
N ARG A 43 3.65 -6.40 -8.53
CA ARG A 43 3.63 -6.51 -7.06
C ARG A 43 4.82 -5.80 -6.40
N SER A 44 6.04 -6.04 -6.88
CA SER A 44 7.25 -5.45 -6.30
C SER A 44 7.31 -3.93 -6.46
N GLU A 45 6.77 -3.38 -7.55
CA GLU A 45 6.68 -1.94 -7.74
C GLU A 45 5.62 -1.34 -6.82
N ALA A 46 4.46 -2.00 -6.67
CA ALA A 46 3.42 -1.59 -5.74
C ALA A 46 3.95 -1.63 -4.29
N GLU A 47 4.63 -2.69 -3.86
CA GLU A 47 5.29 -2.76 -2.54
C GLU A 47 6.29 -1.62 -2.34
N THR A 48 7.08 -1.30 -3.36
CA THR A 48 8.04 -0.19 -3.29
C THR A 48 7.32 1.16 -3.14
N ILE A 49 6.34 1.44 -4.00
CA ILE A 49 5.62 2.71 -4.04
C ILE A 49 4.80 2.93 -2.77
N PHE A 50 3.99 1.96 -2.36
CA PHE A 50 3.21 2.07 -1.12
C PHE A 50 4.10 2.06 0.12
N GLY A 51 5.24 1.36 0.08
CA GLY A 51 6.20 1.33 1.20
C GLY A 51 6.82 2.70 1.40
N GLN A 52 7.28 3.34 0.32
CA GLN A 52 7.81 4.71 0.37
C GLN A 52 6.73 5.73 0.75
N ALA A 53 5.52 5.63 0.20
CA ALA A 53 4.42 6.51 0.58
C ALA A 53 4.05 6.35 2.07
N GLY A 54 4.04 5.10 2.56
CA GLY A 54 3.80 4.80 3.97
C GLY A 54 4.88 5.36 4.89
N LEU A 55 6.16 5.23 4.51
CA LEU A 55 7.29 5.80 5.24
C LEU A 55 7.17 7.33 5.37
N LEU A 56 6.79 8.01 4.28
CA LEU A 56 6.58 9.46 4.26
C LEU A 56 5.42 9.88 5.16
N VAL A 57 4.34 9.11 5.20
CA VAL A 57 3.23 9.36 6.15
C VAL A 57 3.68 9.12 7.59
N HIS A 58 4.39 8.02 7.86
CA HIS A 58 4.74 7.62 9.21
C HIS A 58 5.71 8.59 9.90
N TYR A 59 6.68 9.16 9.15
CA TYR A 59 7.66 10.10 9.70
C TYR A 59 7.44 11.56 9.30
N GLY A 60 6.50 11.83 8.39
CA GLY A 60 6.23 13.16 7.87
C GLY A 60 5.39 14.03 8.80
N ALA A 61 5.42 15.33 8.56
CA ALA A 61 4.44 16.27 9.08
C ALA A 61 3.48 16.65 7.94
N ASP A 62 2.21 16.92 8.26
CA ASP A 62 1.16 17.26 7.29
C ASP A 62 0.91 16.17 6.23
N THR A 63 0.42 15.02 6.70
CA THR A 63 0.30 13.77 5.91
C THR A 63 -0.97 13.67 5.08
N GLY A 64 -1.92 14.61 5.23
CA GLY A 64 -3.23 14.57 4.57
C GLY A 64 -3.17 14.40 3.05
N PRO A 65 -2.32 15.16 2.33
CA PRO A 65 -2.10 14.99 0.90
C PRO A 65 -1.58 13.59 0.52
N LEU A 66 -0.61 13.06 1.28
CA LEU A 66 -0.03 11.74 1.04
C LEU A 66 -1.03 10.62 1.32
N GLU A 67 -1.81 10.72 2.38
CA GLU A 67 -2.89 9.76 2.66
C GLU A 67 -3.96 9.77 1.56
N THR A 68 -4.26 10.95 1.00
CA THR A 68 -5.16 11.09 -0.14
C THR A 68 -4.59 10.44 -1.39
N LEU A 69 -3.29 10.61 -1.65
CA LEU A 69 -2.59 9.89 -2.70
C LEU A 69 -2.65 8.38 -2.51
N ILE A 70 -2.37 7.86 -1.30
CA ILE A 70 -2.43 6.43 -0.99
C ILE A 70 -3.84 5.86 -1.24
N ARG A 71 -4.89 6.61 -0.89
CA ARG A 71 -6.27 6.23 -1.19
C ARG A 71 -6.54 6.20 -2.70
N ALA A 72 -6.08 7.21 -3.44
CA ALA A 72 -6.24 7.26 -4.90
C ALA A 72 -5.50 6.10 -5.61
N MET A 73 -4.25 5.82 -5.22
CA MET A 73 -3.48 4.67 -5.72
C MET A 73 -4.18 3.35 -5.40
N SER A 74 -4.74 3.22 -4.20
CA SER A 74 -5.49 2.01 -3.80
C SER A 74 -6.77 1.83 -4.62
N ALA A 75 -7.43 2.92 -5.03
CA ALA A 75 -8.61 2.86 -5.90
C ALA A 75 -8.25 2.35 -7.30
N VAL A 76 -7.16 2.87 -7.89
CA VAL A 76 -6.64 2.37 -9.18
C VAL A 76 -6.32 0.87 -9.09
N GLN A 77 -5.56 0.47 -8.06
CA GLN A 77 -5.20 -0.93 -7.85
C GLN A 77 -6.42 -1.84 -7.58
N ARG A 78 -7.49 -1.29 -6.99
CA ARG A 78 -8.74 -2.03 -6.77
C ARG A 78 -9.45 -2.36 -8.07
N ASP A 79 -9.43 -1.44 -9.03
CA ASP A 79 -10.08 -1.63 -10.33
C ASP A 79 -9.35 -2.69 -11.18
N GLU A 80 -8.02 -2.80 -11.03
CA GLU A 80 -7.19 -3.81 -11.70
C GLU A 80 -7.19 -5.19 -11.03
N ALA A 81 -7.65 -5.28 -9.77
CA ALA A 81 -7.66 -6.54 -9.04
C ALA A 81 -8.61 -7.56 -9.71
N PRO A 82 -8.26 -8.87 -9.72
CA PRO A 82 -9.12 -9.90 -10.29
C PRO A 82 -10.57 -9.82 -9.78
N GLU A 83 -11.54 -10.01 -10.68
CA GLU A 83 -12.96 -9.89 -10.33
C GLU A 83 -13.39 -10.85 -9.22
N ASP A 84 -12.78 -12.05 -9.17
CA ASP A 84 -13.01 -13.12 -8.22
C ASP A 84 -12.13 -13.04 -6.96
N ALA A 85 -11.33 -11.98 -6.81
CA ALA A 85 -10.48 -11.80 -5.64
C ALA A 85 -11.32 -11.67 -4.36
N VAL A 86 -10.97 -12.50 -3.35
CA VAL A 86 -11.66 -12.54 -2.05
C VAL A 86 -11.51 -11.23 -1.28
N VAL A 87 -10.40 -10.53 -1.46
CA VAL A 87 -10.10 -9.19 -0.95
C VAL A 87 -9.55 -8.34 -2.08
N LYS A 88 -9.74 -7.02 -2.01
CA LYS A 88 -9.23 -6.09 -3.01
C LYS A 88 -8.35 -5.00 -2.37
N PRO A 89 -7.43 -4.37 -3.12
CA PRO A 89 -6.68 -3.21 -2.65
C PRO A 89 -7.59 -2.16 -2.00
N GLY A 90 -7.20 -1.66 -0.84
CA GLY A 90 -7.99 -0.79 0.02
C GLY A 90 -8.94 -1.49 0.99
N ASP A 91 -9.09 -2.82 0.95
CA ASP A 91 -9.85 -3.56 1.97
C ASP A 91 -9.02 -3.62 3.26
N GLU A 92 -9.67 -3.41 4.42
CA GLU A 92 -9.06 -3.67 5.73
C GLU A 92 -9.12 -5.18 6.05
N VAL A 93 -8.03 -5.75 6.55
CA VAL A 93 -7.87 -7.18 6.83
C VAL A 93 -7.08 -7.44 8.10
N ARG A 94 -7.19 -8.65 8.65
CA ARG A 94 -6.32 -9.20 9.70
C ARG A 94 -5.61 -10.45 9.23
N LEU A 95 -4.45 -10.73 9.82
CA LEU A 95 -3.68 -11.94 9.55
C LEU A 95 -4.20 -13.12 10.36
N VAL A 96 -4.61 -14.18 9.67
CA VAL A 96 -5.16 -15.42 10.26
C VAL A 96 -4.34 -16.64 9.80
N GLY A 97 -4.46 -17.76 10.51
CA GLY A 97 -3.73 -18.99 10.15
C GLY A 97 -2.22 -18.89 10.36
N GLU A 98 -1.43 -19.62 9.58
CA GLU A 98 0.04 -19.61 9.68
C GLU A 98 0.62 -18.29 9.15
N LEU A 99 1.54 -17.67 9.93
CA LEU A 99 2.22 -16.44 9.53
C LEU A 99 3.46 -16.77 8.68
N PRO A 100 3.71 -16.03 7.59
CA PRO A 100 4.90 -16.25 6.77
C PRO A 100 6.19 -15.92 7.54
N GLU A 101 7.26 -16.64 7.21
CA GLU A 101 8.59 -16.47 7.83
C GLU A 101 9.13 -15.03 7.71
N SER A 102 8.77 -14.31 6.64
CA SER A 102 9.14 -12.90 6.46
C SER A 102 8.64 -11.98 7.59
N LEU A 103 7.65 -12.42 8.38
CA LEU A 103 7.10 -11.69 9.52
C LEU A 103 7.65 -12.17 10.87
N SER A 104 8.59 -13.12 10.91
CA SER A 104 9.10 -13.69 12.17
C SER A 104 9.83 -12.69 13.07
N GLY A 105 10.23 -11.53 12.53
CA GLY A 105 10.82 -10.43 13.29
C GLY A 105 9.81 -9.62 14.12
N TYR A 106 8.51 -9.79 13.87
CA TYR A 106 7.44 -9.09 14.57
C TYR A 106 6.80 -9.99 15.64
N GLY A 107 6.30 -9.38 16.72
CA GLY A 107 5.59 -10.12 17.75
C GLY A 107 4.27 -10.69 17.21
N GLU A 108 4.03 -11.99 17.38
CA GLU A 108 2.82 -12.64 16.85
C GLU A 108 1.54 -11.97 17.37
N ALA A 109 1.44 -11.69 18.67
CA ALA A 109 0.26 -11.03 19.24
C ALA A 109 -0.03 -9.68 18.54
N TRP A 110 1.01 -8.89 18.27
CA TRP A 110 0.87 -7.63 17.54
C TRP A 110 0.38 -7.87 16.11
N LEU A 111 0.98 -8.81 15.37
CA LEU A 111 0.56 -9.15 14.01
C LEU A 111 -0.91 -9.59 13.91
N ARG A 112 -1.45 -10.26 14.93
CA ARG A 112 -2.85 -10.69 14.96
C ARG A 112 -3.84 -9.57 15.27
N GLU A 113 -3.42 -8.62 16.11
CA GLU A 113 -4.27 -7.50 16.54
C GLU A 113 -4.26 -6.34 15.54
N THR A 114 -3.15 -6.15 14.82
CA THR A 114 -2.98 -5.12 13.79
C THR A 114 -3.99 -5.30 12.66
N VAL A 115 -4.63 -4.19 12.29
CA VAL A 115 -5.41 -4.08 11.06
C VAL A 115 -4.46 -3.68 9.95
N PHE A 116 -4.51 -4.41 8.84
CA PHE A 116 -3.76 -4.13 7.64
C PHE A 116 -4.69 -3.66 6.53
N VAL A 117 -4.16 -2.91 5.57
CA VAL A 117 -4.86 -2.54 4.35
C VAL A 117 -4.22 -3.28 3.19
N VAL A 118 -5.03 -3.96 2.37
CA VAL A 118 -4.54 -4.60 1.15
C VAL A 118 -4.04 -3.52 0.18
N ARG A 119 -2.85 -3.67 -0.39
CA ARG A 119 -2.27 -2.69 -1.34
C ARG A 119 -2.17 -3.21 -2.77
N HIS A 120 -1.99 -4.52 -2.93
CA HIS A 120 -1.91 -5.13 -4.25
C HIS A 120 -2.43 -6.56 -4.21
N VAL A 121 -3.20 -6.93 -5.24
CA VAL A 121 -3.72 -8.29 -5.45
C VAL A 121 -3.45 -8.66 -6.91
N GLY A 122 -2.51 -9.58 -7.12
CA GLY A 122 -2.25 -10.13 -8.45
C GLY A 122 -3.05 -11.41 -8.69
N ARG A 123 -2.79 -12.09 -9.82
CA ARG A 123 -3.39 -13.40 -10.13
C ARG A 123 -2.81 -14.57 -9.32
N GLY A 124 -1.75 -14.34 -8.57
CA GLY A 124 -1.09 -15.35 -7.73
C GLY A 124 -1.83 -15.60 -6.41
N PRO A 125 -1.38 -16.57 -5.61
CA PRO A 125 -2.02 -16.93 -4.34
C PRO A 125 -1.68 -15.97 -3.19
N THR A 126 -1.09 -14.82 -3.47
CA THR A 126 -0.54 -13.89 -2.46
C THR A 126 -1.08 -12.49 -2.66
N VAL A 127 -1.20 -11.77 -1.55
CA VAL A 127 -1.59 -10.36 -1.50
C VAL A 127 -0.53 -9.56 -0.76
N ALA A 128 -0.33 -8.31 -1.15
CA ALA A 128 0.48 -7.37 -0.39
C ALA A 128 -0.43 -6.59 0.56
N VAL A 129 -0.07 -6.55 1.84
CA VAL A 129 -0.80 -5.82 2.88
C VAL A 129 0.14 -4.85 3.59
N GLN A 130 -0.39 -3.71 3.99
CA GLN A 130 0.35 -2.67 4.72
C GLN A 130 -0.27 -2.47 6.10
N SER A 131 0.56 -2.33 7.13
CA SER A 131 0.07 -2.00 8.48
C SER A 131 -0.58 -0.62 8.53
N ASP A 132 -1.36 -0.37 9.57
CA ASP A 132 -1.82 0.98 9.92
C ASP A 132 -0.61 1.94 10.02
N LEU A 133 -0.59 2.96 9.17
CA LEU A 133 0.50 3.93 9.03
C LEU A 133 0.78 4.71 10.32
N ALA A 134 -0.19 4.80 11.24
CA ALA A 134 0.02 5.40 12.55
C ALA A 134 0.83 4.50 13.50
N GLN A 135 0.85 3.19 13.26
CA GLN A 135 1.57 2.21 14.08
C GLN A 135 2.91 1.82 13.45
N ASP A 136 2.91 1.53 12.15
CA ASP A 136 4.05 1.11 11.35
C ASP A 136 3.74 1.32 9.85
N TYR A 137 4.73 1.35 8.97
CA TYR A 137 4.55 1.49 7.52
C TYR A 137 4.96 0.24 6.73
N MET A 138 5.17 -0.88 7.45
CA MET A 138 5.56 -2.17 6.90
C MET A 138 4.58 -2.66 5.83
N ILE A 139 5.15 -3.20 4.74
CA ILE A 139 4.42 -3.98 3.74
C ILE A 139 4.89 -5.42 3.80
N ALA A 140 3.92 -6.33 3.82
CA ALA A 140 4.15 -7.76 3.78
C ALA A 140 3.39 -8.40 2.64
N THR A 141 4.06 -9.33 1.96
CA THR A 141 3.39 -10.29 1.08
C THR A 141 2.98 -11.51 1.90
N VAL A 142 1.68 -11.81 1.91
CA VAL A 142 1.10 -12.94 2.63
C VAL A 142 0.21 -13.79 1.70
N PRO A 143 -0.02 -15.08 2.00
CA PRO A 143 -1.02 -15.86 1.28
C PRO A 143 -2.41 -15.22 1.37
N ALA A 144 -3.17 -15.22 0.28
CA ALA A 144 -4.55 -14.69 0.26
C ALA A 144 -5.49 -15.47 1.21
N ALA A 145 -5.18 -16.74 1.50
CA ALA A 145 -5.89 -17.56 2.47
C ALA A 145 -5.55 -17.23 3.93
N ALA A 146 -4.48 -16.46 4.18
CA ALA A 146 -4.02 -16.05 5.50
C ALA A 146 -4.54 -14.65 5.89
N VAL A 147 -5.52 -14.12 5.16
CA VAL A 147 -6.18 -12.85 5.48
C VAL A 147 -7.68 -13.02 5.62
N GLU A 148 -8.26 -12.31 6.58
CA GLU A 148 -9.71 -12.20 6.76
C GLU A 148 -10.11 -10.72 6.72
N ARG A 149 -11.21 -10.40 6.05
CA ARG A 149 -11.73 -9.01 6.02
C ARG A 149 -12.06 -8.54 7.43
N PHE A 150 -11.56 -7.36 7.77
CA PHE A 150 -11.90 -6.69 9.01
C PHE A 150 -13.17 -5.86 8.79
N ALA A 151 -14.30 -6.34 9.31
CA ALA A 151 -15.52 -5.54 9.38
C ALA A 151 -15.48 -4.69 10.66
N ARG A 152 -15.51 -3.37 10.50
CA ARG A 152 -15.71 -2.42 11.61
C ARG A 152 -17.15 -2.44 12.09
#